data_AF-A0A089PSY1-F1
#
_entry.id   AF-A0A089PSY1-F1
#
_cell.length_a   1.000
_cell.length_b   1.000
_cell.length_c   1.000
_cell.angle_alpha   90.00
_cell.angle_beta   90.00
_cell.angle_gamma   90.00
#
_symmetry.space_group_name_H-M   'P 1'
#
loop_
_entity.id
_entity.type
_entity.pdbx_description
1 polymer ?
#
loop_
_entity_poly.entity_id
_entity_poly.type
_entity_poly.pdbx_seq_one_letter_code
_entity_poly.pdbx_strand_id
1 'polypeptide(L)'
;MSDTLKITLIVLIVNFLIYLITVGFETFFKGKINLGFSRKLAAEKEVADARVKAELVAELLGEWQSFPDDTARIRALSYKAFIWLPSDIAIELSKLLHGDKDKKSVRDIIIMTREHILKGKDPLEWTYIIDFALGDKEEERKQKYLAKK
;
A
#
# COMPACT_ATOMS: atom_id res chain seq x y z
N MET A 1 11.06 -60.26 -40.10
CA MET A 1 11.06 -60.00 -38.64
C MET A 1 11.78 -58.70 -38.25
N SER A 2 12.80 -58.24 -39.00
CA SER A 2 13.45 -56.93 -38.80
C SER A 2 12.50 -55.73 -38.96
N ASP A 3 11.65 -55.75 -39.98
CA ASP A 3 10.97 -54.51 -40.42
C ASP A 3 9.76 -54.16 -39.56
N THR A 4 9.06 -55.15 -39.02
CA THR A 4 8.00 -54.94 -38.03
C THR A 4 8.54 -54.35 -36.73
N LEU A 5 9.75 -54.73 -36.33
CA LEU A 5 10.42 -54.25 -35.12
C LEU A 5 10.92 -52.80 -35.27
N LYS A 6 11.33 -52.42 -36.49
CA LYS A 6 11.64 -51.02 -36.83
C LYS A 6 10.39 -50.13 -36.81
N ILE A 7 9.28 -50.61 -37.38
CA ILE A 7 8.02 -49.85 -37.41
C ILE A 7 7.49 -49.60 -35.99
N THR A 8 7.49 -50.62 -35.12
CA THR A 8 7.03 -50.45 -33.73
C THR A 8 7.92 -49.49 -32.95
N LEU A 9 9.24 -49.53 -33.15
CA LEU A 9 10.16 -48.59 -32.53
C LEU A 9 9.89 -47.14 -32.97
N ILE A 10 9.66 -46.91 -34.26
CA ILE A 10 9.33 -45.57 -34.80
C ILE A 10 8.05 -45.04 -34.18
N VAL A 11 6.99 -45.86 -34.10
CA VAL A 11 5.71 -45.46 -33.49
C VAL A 11 5.89 -45.07 -32.02
N LEU A 12 6.72 -45.81 -31.28
CA LEU A 12 7.00 -45.55 -29.87
C LEU A 12 7.78 -44.24 -29.68
N ILE A 13 8.76 -43.98 -30.52
CA ILE A 13 9.53 -42.73 -30.52
C ILE A 13 8.64 -41.53 -30.86
N VAL A 14 7.76 -41.65 -31.86
CA VAL A 14 6.85 -40.57 -32.24
C VAL A 14 5.86 -40.27 -31.11
N ASN A 15 5.28 -41.29 -30.48
CA ASN A 15 4.39 -41.09 -29.33
C ASN A 15 5.11 -40.46 -28.13
N PHE A 16 6.36 -40.87 -27.88
CA PHE A 16 7.17 -40.28 -26.82
C PHE A 16 7.51 -38.80 -27.09
N LEU A 17 7.83 -38.46 -28.35
CA LEU A 17 8.05 -37.08 -28.76
C LEU A 17 6.79 -36.22 -28.63
N ILE A 18 5.63 -36.74 -29.04
CA ILE A 18 4.33 -36.05 -28.86
C ILE A 18 4.09 -35.80 -27.37
N TYR A 19 4.27 -36.82 -26.53
CA TYR A 19 4.10 -36.70 -25.08
C TYR A 19 5.01 -35.63 -24.47
N LEU A 20 6.30 -35.61 -24.85
CA LEU A 20 7.26 -34.60 -24.39
C LEU A 20 6.85 -33.18 -24.80
N ILE A 21 6.36 -33.01 -26.03
CA ILE A 21 5.88 -31.72 -26.52
C ILE A 21 4.64 -31.31 -25.71
N THR A 22 3.64 -32.18 -25.55
CA THR A 22 2.39 -31.83 -24.85
C THR A 22 2.65 -31.47 -23.38
N VAL A 23 3.39 -32.29 -22.65
CA VAL A 23 3.67 -32.07 -21.22
C VAL A 23 4.66 -30.91 -21.01
N GLY A 24 5.68 -30.81 -21.86
CA GLY A 24 6.66 -29.73 -21.80
C GLY A 24 6.03 -28.36 -22.09
N PHE A 25 5.12 -28.29 -23.06
CA PHE A 25 4.44 -27.06 -23.40
C PHE A 25 3.49 -26.60 -22.29
N GLU A 26 2.71 -27.52 -21.71
CA GLU A 26 1.82 -27.18 -20.59
C GLU A 26 2.59 -26.66 -19.37
N THR A 27 3.67 -27.35 -18.98
CA THR A 27 4.44 -26.98 -17.79
C THR A 27 5.18 -25.65 -17.98
N PHE A 28 5.78 -25.44 -19.16
CA PHE A 28 6.52 -24.22 -19.47
C PHE A 28 5.60 -22.98 -19.57
N PHE A 29 4.46 -23.08 -20.26
CA PHE A 29 3.53 -21.97 -20.38
C PHE A 29 2.78 -21.68 -19.08
N LYS A 30 2.28 -22.70 -18.37
CA LYS A 30 1.62 -22.51 -17.07
C LYS A 30 2.57 -21.84 -16.07
N GLY A 31 3.84 -22.25 -16.02
CA GLY A 31 4.84 -21.64 -15.14
C GLY A 31 5.09 -20.16 -15.44
N LYS A 32 5.32 -19.80 -16.71
CA LYS A 32 5.60 -18.41 -17.12
C LYS A 32 4.39 -17.50 -16.91
N ILE A 33 3.19 -17.99 -17.22
CA ILE A 33 1.93 -17.27 -17.05
C ILE A 33 1.63 -17.04 -15.56
N ASN A 34 1.73 -18.10 -14.74
CA ASN A 34 1.50 -18.00 -13.30
C ASN A 34 2.49 -17.03 -12.63
N LEU A 35 3.77 -17.06 -12.99
CA LEU A 35 4.75 -16.13 -12.45
C LEU A 35 4.41 -14.67 -12.77
N GLY A 36 3.97 -14.42 -14.02
CA GLY A 36 3.52 -13.09 -14.46
C GLY A 36 2.28 -12.62 -13.70
N PHE A 37 1.28 -13.49 -13.54
CA PHE A 37 0.07 -13.18 -12.78
C PHE A 37 0.37 -12.97 -11.29
N SER A 38 1.17 -13.81 -10.66
CA SER A 38 1.56 -13.65 -9.25
C SER A 38 2.30 -12.34 -9.02
N ARG A 39 3.20 -11.95 -9.93
CA ARG A 39 3.91 -10.67 -9.85
C ARG A 39 2.95 -9.48 -10.02
N LYS A 40 2.03 -9.55 -10.99
CA LYS A 40 1.04 -8.49 -11.21
C LYS A 40 0.10 -8.34 -10.01
N LEU A 41 -0.38 -9.45 -9.46
CA LEU A 41 -1.23 -9.48 -8.28
C LEU A 41 -0.50 -8.91 -7.05
N ALA A 42 0.78 -9.25 -6.85
CA ALA A 42 1.58 -8.70 -5.78
C ALA A 42 1.75 -7.18 -5.91
N ALA A 43 2.03 -6.68 -7.12
CA ALA A 43 2.15 -5.25 -7.38
C ALA A 43 0.84 -4.50 -7.14
N GLU A 44 -0.30 -5.05 -7.59
CA GLU A 44 -1.62 -4.46 -7.34
C GLU A 44 -1.95 -4.41 -5.85
N LYS A 45 -1.60 -5.46 -5.09
CA LYS A 45 -1.75 -5.48 -3.63
C LYS A 45 -0.86 -4.44 -2.95
N GLU A 46 0.40 -4.29 -3.35
CA GLU A 46 1.27 -3.25 -2.79
C GLU A 46 0.68 -1.85 -3.01
N VAL A 47 0.13 -1.57 -4.19
CA VAL A 47 -0.50 -0.28 -4.51
C VAL A 47 -1.79 -0.08 -3.70
N ALA A 48 -2.60 -1.13 -3.52
CA ALA A 48 -3.80 -1.06 -2.69
C ALA A 48 -3.46 -0.79 -1.22
N ASP A 49 -2.49 -1.52 -0.66
CA ASP A 49 -2.02 -1.33 0.71
C ASP A 49 -1.45 0.06 0.92
N ALA A 50 -0.67 0.57 -0.04
CA ALA A 50 -0.17 1.94 -0.07
C ALA A 50 -1.30 2.97 0.03
N ARG A 51 -2.41 2.79 -0.71
CA ARG A 51 -3.56 3.69 -0.66
C ARG A 51 -4.25 3.68 0.70
N VAL A 52 -4.49 2.50 1.26
CA VAL A 52 -5.11 2.35 2.59
C VAL A 52 -4.25 2.99 3.68
N LYS A 53 -2.94 2.80 3.59
CA LYS A 53 -1.95 3.43 4.49
C LYS A 53 -1.96 4.95 4.38
N ALA A 54 -1.98 5.49 3.16
CA ALA A 54 -2.08 6.93 2.93
C ALA A 54 -3.40 7.51 3.45
N GLU A 55 -4.51 6.82 3.21
CA GLU A 55 -5.84 7.20 3.69
C GLU A 55 -5.87 7.29 5.22
N LEU A 56 -5.29 6.32 5.92
CA LEU A 56 -5.21 6.33 7.38
C LEU A 56 -4.43 7.53 7.92
N VAL A 57 -3.30 7.89 7.30
CA VAL A 57 -2.51 9.06 7.73
C VAL A 57 -3.29 10.35 7.47
N ALA A 58 -3.95 10.46 6.32
CA ALA A 58 -4.80 11.60 6.01
C ALA A 58 -5.98 11.72 6.99
N GLU A 59 -6.63 10.60 7.33
CA GLU A 59 -7.73 10.57 8.31
C GLU A 59 -7.24 11.01 9.70
N LEU A 60 -6.07 10.51 10.13
CA LEU A 60 -5.48 10.90 11.42
C LEU A 60 -5.17 12.40 11.47
N LEU A 61 -4.53 12.94 10.44
CA LEU A 61 -4.16 14.35 10.38
C LEU A 61 -5.39 15.25 10.32
N GLY A 62 -6.39 14.87 9.51
CA GLY A 62 -7.66 15.59 9.43
C GLY A 62 -8.42 15.58 10.76
N GLU A 63 -8.54 14.41 11.41
CA GLU A 63 -9.22 14.31 12.70
C GLU A 63 -8.49 15.11 13.79
N TRP A 64 -7.15 15.09 13.79
CA TRP A 64 -6.36 15.86 14.74
C TRP A 64 -6.49 17.37 14.54
N GLN A 65 -6.58 17.85 13.29
CA GLN A 65 -6.82 19.26 12.99
C GLN A 65 -8.25 19.70 13.33
N SER A 66 -9.25 18.86 13.01
CA SER A 66 -10.66 19.23 13.19
C SER A 66 -11.16 19.05 14.63
N PHE A 67 -10.82 17.93 15.27
CA PHE A 67 -11.34 17.50 16.56
C PHE A 67 -10.23 16.99 17.50
N PRO A 68 -9.24 17.83 17.87
CA PRO A 68 -8.13 17.42 18.75
C PRO A 68 -8.59 16.89 20.12
N ASP A 69 -9.80 17.27 20.55
CA ASP A 69 -10.39 16.86 21.83
C ASP A 69 -10.98 15.43 21.82
N ASP A 70 -11.19 14.83 20.63
CA ASP A 70 -11.58 13.42 20.48
C ASP A 70 -10.35 12.50 20.57
N THR A 71 -9.80 12.46 21.78
CA THR A 71 -8.63 11.64 22.09
C THR A 71 -8.88 10.13 21.88
N ALA A 72 -10.13 9.66 21.90
CA ALA A 72 -10.43 8.26 21.69
C ALA A 72 -10.22 7.88 20.22
N ARG A 73 -10.74 8.69 19.29
CA ARG A 73 -10.57 8.47 17.86
C ARG A 73 -9.14 8.70 17.40
N ILE A 74 -8.50 9.78 17.86
CA ILE A 74 -7.09 10.06 17.54
C ILE A 74 -6.18 8.94 18.06
N ARG A 75 -6.44 8.39 19.25
CA ARG A 75 -5.69 7.25 19.79
C ARG A 75 -5.84 5.99 18.91
N ALA A 76 -7.06 5.68 18.49
CA ALA A 76 -7.30 4.53 17.63
C ALA A 76 -6.58 4.67 16.27
N LEU A 77 -6.61 5.86 15.66
CA LEU A 77 -5.96 6.14 14.38
C LEU A 77 -4.42 6.15 14.51
N SER A 78 -3.89 6.80 15.56
CA SER A 78 -2.44 6.84 15.82
C SER A 78 -1.86 5.46 16.09
N TYR A 79 -2.54 4.61 16.86
CA TYR A 79 -2.10 3.22 17.06
C TYR A 79 -2.04 2.45 15.76
N LYS A 80 -3.06 2.57 14.89
CA LYS A 80 -3.03 1.93 13.57
C LYS A 80 -1.86 2.45 12.73
N ALA A 81 -1.59 3.75 12.76
CA ALA A 81 -0.52 4.37 11.99
C ALA A 81 0.86 3.90 12.47
N PHE A 82 1.12 3.91 13.79
CA PHE A 82 2.41 3.56 14.36
C PHE A 82 2.82 2.09 14.19
N ILE A 83 1.88 1.18 13.92
CA ILE A 83 2.20 -0.24 13.69
C ILE A 83 2.99 -0.46 12.40
N TRP A 84 2.72 0.33 11.36
CA TRP A 84 3.31 0.12 10.03
C TRP A 84 4.19 1.27 9.56
N LEU A 85 4.08 2.46 10.16
CA LEU A 85 4.92 3.59 9.81
C LEU A 85 6.39 3.29 10.13
N PRO A 86 7.33 3.75 9.28
CA PRO A 86 8.74 3.69 9.61
C PRO A 86 9.04 4.62 10.79
N SER A 87 10.11 4.29 11.52
CA SER A 87 10.42 4.92 12.81
C SER A 87 10.63 6.43 12.73
N ASP A 88 11.26 6.91 11.67
CA ASP A 88 11.50 8.33 11.40
C ASP A 88 10.18 9.11 11.28
N ILE A 89 9.23 8.60 10.49
CA ILE A 89 7.91 9.24 10.31
C ILE A 89 7.09 9.12 11.59
N ALA A 90 7.13 7.97 12.27
CA ALA A 90 6.41 7.74 13.51
C ALA A 90 6.86 8.72 14.62
N ILE A 91 8.16 8.99 14.73
CA ILE A 91 8.71 9.97 15.68
C ILE A 91 8.18 11.37 15.37
N GLU A 92 8.27 11.81 14.12
CA GLU A 92 7.82 13.15 13.71
C GLU A 92 6.31 13.33 13.87
N LEU A 93 5.53 12.30 13.54
CA LEU A 93 4.10 12.27 13.80
C LEU A 93 3.79 12.32 15.29
N SER A 94 4.55 11.61 16.13
CA SER A 94 4.37 11.66 17.58
C SER A 94 4.64 13.06 18.15
N LYS A 95 5.72 13.73 17.70
CA LYS A 95 6.02 15.12 18.07
C LYS A 95 4.89 16.08 17.64
N LEU A 96 4.35 15.88 16.43
CA LEU A 96 3.23 16.67 15.92
C LEU A 96 2.01 16.53 16.84
N LEU A 97 1.61 15.29 17.13
CA LEU A 97 0.42 14.98 17.93
C LEU A 97 0.55 15.44 19.38
N HIS A 98 1.75 15.40 19.96
CA HIS A 98 2.03 15.92 21.31
C HIS A 98 2.15 17.45 21.37
N GLY A 99 2.29 18.10 20.21
CA GLY A 99 2.40 19.56 20.15
C GLY A 99 3.78 20.09 20.52
N ASP A 100 4.84 19.30 20.29
CA ASP A 100 6.21 19.67 20.60
C ASP A 100 6.65 20.95 19.85
N LYS A 101 7.60 21.70 20.44
CA LYS A 101 8.09 22.97 19.88
C LYS A 101 8.90 22.79 18.59
N ASP A 102 9.52 21.62 18.41
CA ASP A 102 10.37 21.25 17.27
C ASP A 102 9.65 20.24 16.35
N LYS A 103 8.33 20.37 16.24
CA LYS A 103 7.53 19.49 15.38
C LYS A 103 7.61 19.93 13.92
N LYS A 104 7.72 18.96 13.03
CA LYS A 104 7.48 19.16 11.59
C LYS A 104 6.03 19.56 11.32
N SER A 105 5.81 20.25 10.21
CA SER A 105 4.46 20.62 9.81
C SER A 105 3.66 19.40 9.32
N VAL A 106 2.33 19.52 9.31
CA VAL A 106 1.43 18.51 8.72
C VAL A 106 1.83 18.19 7.28
N ARG A 107 2.22 19.21 6.51
CA ARG A 107 2.67 19.07 5.12
C ARG A 107 3.95 18.25 5.01
N ASP A 108 4.91 18.46 5.91
CA ASP A 108 6.16 17.70 5.91
C ASP A 108 5.91 16.22 6.18
N ILE A 109 5.00 15.91 7.12
CA ILE A 109 4.63 14.52 7.41
C ILE A 109 3.94 13.86 6.21
N ILE A 110 3.09 14.59 5.48
CA ILE A 110 2.47 14.11 4.24
C ILE A 110 3.55 13.78 3.20
N ILE A 111 4.54 14.65 3.00
CA ILE A 111 5.65 14.41 2.06
C ILE A 111 6.45 13.18 2.48
N MET A 112 6.89 13.11 3.73
CA MET A 112 7.66 11.97 4.24
C MET A 112 6.89 10.65 4.07
N THR A 113 5.59 10.65 4.37
CA THR A 113 4.72 9.49 4.16
C THR A 113 4.61 9.12 2.69
N ARG A 114 4.51 10.11 1.80
CA ARG A 114 4.40 9.89 0.35
C ARG A 114 5.70 9.33 -0.23
N GLU A 115 6.85 9.85 0.17
CA GLU A 115 8.17 9.32 -0.23
C GLU A 115 8.37 7.87 0.21
N HIS A 116 7.96 7.54 1.45
CA HIS A 116 8.02 6.18 1.95
C HIS A 116 7.13 5.22 1.14
N ILE A 117 5.89 5.63 0.85
CA ILE A 117 4.94 4.82 0.09
C ILE A 117 5.38 4.64 -1.37
N LEU A 118 5.93 5.69 -1.99
CA LEU A 118 6.42 5.65 -3.37
C LEU A 118 7.81 5.00 -3.51
N LYS A 119 8.45 4.61 -2.39
CA LYS A 119 9.79 4.02 -2.35
C LYS A 119 10.84 4.87 -3.09
N GLY A 120 10.74 6.20 -2.97
CA GLY A 120 11.59 7.12 -3.73
C GLY A 120 11.38 8.59 -3.37
N LYS A 121 12.29 9.44 -3.88
CA LYS A 121 12.17 10.89 -3.72
C LYS A 121 10.97 11.43 -4.45
N ASP A 122 10.28 12.34 -3.78
CA ASP A 122 9.10 12.97 -4.29
C ASP A 122 9.40 14.41 -4.73
N PRO A 123 9.15 14.78 -6.00
CA PRO A 123 9.31 16.17 -6.45
C PRO A 123 8.20 17.11 -5.91
N LEU A 124 7.21 16.61 -5.18
CA LEU A 124 6.14 17.44 -4.61
C LEU A 124 6.70 18.32 -3.48
N GLU A 125 6.77 19.62 -3.76
CA GLU A 125 7.12 20.60 -2.74
C GLU A 125 5.96 20.89 -1.80
N TRP A 126 6.29 21.27 -0.57
CA TRP A 126 5.34 21.61 0.49
C TRP A 126 4.35 22.71 0.10
N THR A 127 4.74 23.61 -0.81
CA THR A 127 3.92 24.72 -1.33
C THR A 127 2.69 24.25 -2.10
N TYR A 128 2.73 23.05 -2.68
CA TYR A 128 1.61 22.45 -3.41
C TYR A 128 0.62 21.72 -2.50
N ILE A 129 0.94 21.54 -1.22
CA ILE A 129 0.06 20.88 -0.26
C ILE A 129 -0.85 21.93 0.39
N ILE A 130 -2.12 21.89 0.01
CA ILE A 130 -3.14 22.78 0.55
C ILE A 130 -3.62 22.22 1.88
N ASP A 131 -3.59 23.06 2.91
CA ASP A 131 -4.12 22.81 4.24
C ASP A 131 -5.12 23.92 4.55
N PHE A 132 -6.31 23.56 5.00
CA PHE A 132 -7.41 24.49 5.25
C PHE A 132 -7.52 24.78 6.74
N ALA A 133 -7.69 26.06 7.09
CA ALA A 133 -8.13 26.39 8.44
C ALA A 133 -9.57 25.87 8.65
N LEU A 134 -9.89 25.54 9.89
CA LEU A 134 -11.26 25.21 10.32
C LEU A 134 -12.23 26.28 9.82
N GLY A 135 -13.24 25.87 9.05
CA GLY A 135 -14.29 26.77 8.59
C GLY A 135 -15.40 26.94 9.62
N ASP A 136 -16.19 28.01 9.52
CA ASP A 136 -17.28 28.35 10.46
C ASP A 136 -18.22 27.17 10.78
N LYS A 137 -18.55 26.34 9.77
CA LYS A 137 -19.41 25.15 9.94
C LYS A 137 -18.75 24.02 10.73
N GLU A 138 -17.43 23.88 10.61
CA GLU A 138 -16.67 22.89 11.37
C GLU A 138 -16.46 23.35 12.80
N GLU A 139 -16.25 24.65 13.02
CA GLU A 139 -16.28 25.25 14.35
C GLU A 139 -17.64 25.02 15.02
N GLU A 140 -18.75 25.29 14.34
CA GLU A 140 -20.09 24.98 14.86
C GLU A 140 -20.27 23.50 15.20
N ARG A 141 -19.75 22.59 14.37
CA ARG A 141 -19.77 21.15 14.63
C ARG A 141 -18.92 20.79 15.85
N LYS A 142 -17.74 21.38 15.99
CA LYS A 142 -16.87 21.22 17.16
C LYS A 142 -17.57 21.69 18.42
N GLN A 143 -18.21 22.86 18.40
CA GLN A 143 -18.99 23.39 19.52
C GLN A 143 -20.16 22.46 19.88
N LYS A 144 -20.89 21.91 18.90
CA LYS A 144 -21.95 20.91 19.15
C LYS A 144 -21.42 19.61 19.74
N TYR A 145 -20.25 19.15 19.30
CA TYR A 145 -19.60 17.97 19.87
C TYR A 145 -19.19 18.20 21.33
N LEU A 146 -18.62 19.37 21.63
CA LEU A 146 -18.23 19.76 22.98
C LEU A 146 -19.44 19.92 23.90
N ALA A 147 -20.56 20.47 23.40
CA ALA A 147 -21.79 20.66 24.17
C ALA A 147 -22.56 19.36 24.48
N LYS A 148 -22.25 18.25 23.80
CA LYS A 148 -22.89 16.94 24.02
C LYS A 148 -22.14 16.07 25.05
N LYS A 149 -20.96 16.49 25.47
CA LYS A 149 -20.08 15.77 26.42
C LYS A 149 -20.29 16.29 27.83
#